data_AF-V4BSS6-F1
#
_entry.id   AF-V4BSS6-F1
#
_cell.length_a   1.000
_cell.length_b   1.000
_cell.length_c   1.000
_cell.angle_alpha   90.00
_cell.angle_beta   90.00
_cell.angle_gamma   90.00
#
_symmetry.space_group_name_H-M   'P 1'
#
loop_
_entity.id
_entity.type
_entity.pdbx_description
1 polymer ?
#
loop_
_entity_poly.entity_id
_entity_poly.type
_entity_poly.pdbx_seq_one_letter_code
_entity_poly.pdbx_strand_id
1 'polypeptide(L)'
;LVVYCHCGLVVYCHWELVVYCHWGLVVYCHWDLEVYCIVYCYWGLEVYCHWGLEVQCYWCLEVYCHCDQVVYCSWELVVYCHWGLVVYCYWGLEVYCHWGLEVQCYWCLEVYCHCDQVVYCSWELVVYCHWGLVVYCHWGLVVY
;
A
#
# COMPACT_ATOMS: atom_id res chain seq x y z
N LEU A 1 15.42 6.83 13.49
CA LEU A 1 14.87 6.79 14.89
C LEU A 1 14.04 5.52 15.05
N VAL A 2 14.07 4.84 16.19
CA VAL A 2 13.20 3.67 16.46
C VAL A 2 12.18 4.00 17.54
N VAL A 3 10.90 3.76 17.29
CA VAL A 3 9.81 4.03 18.24
C VAL A 3 8.96 2.77 18.46
N TYR A 4 8.61 2.50 19.72
CA TYR A 4 7.71 1.41 20.12
C TYR A 4 6.47 2.00 20.81
N CYS A 5 5.27 1.67 20.33
CA CYS A 5 4.00 2.02 20.96
C CYS A 5 3.09 0.81 21.14
N HIS A 6 2.34 0.78 22.24
CA HIS A 6 1.26 -0.20 22.40
C HIS A 6 -0.06 0.35 21.80
N CYS A 7 -0.42 1.60 22.09
CA CYS A 7 -1.64 2.20 21.58
C CYS A 7 -1.41 3.66 21.23
N GLY A 8 -1.83 4.07 20.05
CA GLY A 8 -1.94 5.44 19.59
C GLY A 8 -0.59 6.16 19.51
N LEU A 9 -0.10 6.37 18.30
CA LEU A 9 1.09 7.19 18.09
C LEU A 9 0.94 8.06 16.84
N VAL A 10 1.41 9.30 16.94
CA VAL A 10 1.59 10.19 15.80
C VAL A 10 3.07 10.55 15.74
N VAL A 11 3.72 10.31 14.59
CA VAL A 11 5.13 10.62 14.41
C VAL A 11 5.32 11.54 13.20
N TYR A 12 6.17 12.54 13.39
CA TYR A 12 6.68 13.39 12.31
C TYR A 12 8.19 13.19 12.23
N CYS A 13 8.69 12.81 11.07
CA CYS A 13 10.12 12.67 10.82
C CYS A 13 10.50 13.32 9.48
N HIS A 14 11.73 13.84 9.42
CA HIS A 14 12.28 14.42 8.20
C HIS A 14 13.13 13.42 7.42
N TRP A 15 13.71 12.43 8.12
CA TRP A 15 14.62 11.43 7.58
C TRP A 15 14.11 10.05 8.01
N GLU A 16 15.02 9.11 8.26
CA GLU A 16 14.74 7.72 8.60
C GLU A 16 13.97 7.54 9.93
N LEU A 17 12.91 6.75 9.84
CA LEU A 17 12.08 6.34 10.96
C LEU A 17 11.68 4.88 10.83
N VAL A 18 11.79 4.15 11.94
CA VAL A 18 11.28 2.80 12.11
C VAL A 18 10.28 2.82 13.26
N VAL A 19 9.06 2.35 13.05
CA VAL A 19 8.01 2.33 14.07
C VAL A 19 7.41 0.95 14.22
N TYR A 20 7.29 0.52 15.47
CA TYR A 20 6.54 -0.66 15.89
C TYR A 20 5.37 -0.23 16.76
N CYS A 21 4.16 -0.62 16.38
CA CYS A 21 2.91 -0.28 17.06
C CYS A 21 1.91 -1.44 17.09
N HIS A 22 1.08 -1.50 18.13
CA HIS A 22 0.04 -2.53 18.24
C HIS A 22 -1.38 -2.04 17.90
N TRP A 23 -1.66 -0.75 18.07
CA TRP A 23 -2.98 -0.16 17.80
C TRP A 23 -2.83 1.30 17.37
N GLY A 24 -3.32 1.64 16.18
CA GLY A 24 -3.43 3.02 15.69
C GLY A 24 -2.10 3.76 15.58
N LEU A 25 -1.63 3.97 14.34
CA LEU A 25 -0.42 4.74 14.06
C LEU A 25 -0.68 5.69 12.88
N VAL A 26 -0.24 6.93 13.03
CA VAL A 26 -0.18 7.93 11.95
C VAL A 26 1.26 8.40 11.79
N VAL A 27 1.80 8.31 10.58
CA VAL A 27 3.19 8.71 10.29
C VAL A 27 3.25 9.72 9.15
N TYR A 28 4.04 10.77 9.36
CA TYR A 28 4.43 11.72 8.34
C TYR A 28 5.95 11.70 8.17
N CYS A 29 6.42 11.29 7.00
CA CYS A 29 7.84 11.28 6.64
C CYS A 29 8.11 12.04 5.34
N HIS A 30 9.23 12.75 5.27
CA HIS A 30 9.65 13.48 4.07
C HIS A 30 10.69 12.75 3.20
N TRP A 31 11.42 11.77 3.72
CA TRP A 31 12.45 11.07 2.95
C TRP A 31 12.16 9.57 2.94
N ASP A 32 13.01 8.80 3.63
CA ASP A 32 12.91 7.36 3.68
C ASP A 32 12.16 6.95 4.94
N LEU A 33 11.14 6.14 4.75
CA LEU A 33 10.38 5.55 5.82
C LEU A 33 10.47 4.03 5.69
N GLU A 34 11.55 3.46 6.22
CA GLU A 34 11.63 2.02 6.41
C GLU A 34 10.81 1.65 7.64
N VAL A 35 9.50 1.73 7.46
CA VAL A 35 8.56 1.26 8.45
C VAL A 35 8.48 -0.25 8.30
N TYR A 36 9.47 -0.94 8.89
CA TYR A 36 9.28 -2.28 9.40
C TYR A 36 8.26 -2.25 10.54
N CYS A 37 7.05 -1.87 10.18
CA CYS A 37 5.85 -2.36 10.75
C CYS A 37 5.89 -3.90 10.61
N ILE A 38 6.59 -4.61 11.49
CA ILE A 38 5.88 -5.70 12.16
C ILE A 38 4.95 -5.00 13.17
N VAL A 39 4.06 -4.19 12.63
CA VAL A 39 2.97 -3.59 13.34
C VAL A 39 1.94 -4.69 13.30
N TYR A 40 1.85 -5.42 14.41
CA TYR A 40 0.58 -6.00 14.76
C TYR A 40 -0.41 -4.85 15.03
N CYS A 41 -0.68 -3.95 14.08
CA CYS A 41 -1.84 -3.07 14.21
C CYS A 41 -3.01 -3.96 13.91
N TYR A 42 -3.70 -4.37 14.97
CA TYR A 42 -4.96 -5.03 14.77
C TYR A 42 -5.99 -4.06 14.15
N TRP A 43 -5.82 -2.73 14.25
CA TRP A 43 -6.83 -1.75 13.80
C TRP A 43 -6.22 -0.42 13.33
N GLY A 44 -5.96 -0.30 12.02
CA GLY A 44 -5.73 0.98 11.33
C GLY A 44 -4.29 1.55 11.37
N LEU A 45 -3.73 1.83 10.20
CA LEU A 45 -2.47 2.55 9.99
C LEU A 45 -2.66 3.56 8.86
N GLU A 46 -2.21 4.80 9.06
CA GLU A 46 -2.21 5.85 8.05
C GLU A 46 -0.78 6.39 7.87
N VAL A 47 -0.27 6.38 6.64
CA VAL A 47 1.11 6.78 6.35
C VAL A 47 1.17 7.78 5.20
N TYR A 48 1.90 8.86 5.44
CA TYR A 48 2.29 9.84 4.44
C TYR A 48 3.81 9.81 4.28
N CYS A 49 4.31 9.46 3.09
CA CYS A 49 5.74 9.46 2.79
C CYS A 49 6.04 10.10 1.43
N HIS A 50 7.24 10.67 1.26
CA HIS A 50 7.62 11.29 -0.01
C HIS A 50 8.61 10.45 -0.84
N TRP A 51 9.63 9.83 -0.24
CA TRP A 51 10.75 9.23 -1.01
C TRP A 51 11.08 7.77 -0.66
N GLY A 52 10.11 7.01 -0.16
CA GLY A 52 10.28 5.58 0.03
C GLY A 52 9.49 5.06 1.20
N LEU A 53 8.76 3.97 0.99
CA LEU A 53 8.02 3.31 2.07
C LEU A 53 8.06 1.79 1.91
N GLU A 54 8.40 1.13 3.00
CA GLU A 54 8.04 -0.27 3.23
C GLU A 54 7.02 -0.32 4.37
N VAL A 55 5.92 -1.05 4.21
CA VAL A 55 4.91 -1.27 5.27
C VAL A 55 4.38 -2.70 5.24
N GLN A 56 4.15 -3.28 6.43
CA GLN A 56 3.35 -4.48 6.58
C GLN A 56 2.21 -4.23 7.58
N CYS A 57 0.97 -4.52 7.20
CA CYS A 57 -0.22 -4.35 8.05
C CYS A 57 -1.13 -5.59 7.97
N TYR A 58 -1.87 -5.89 9.04
CA TYR A 58 -2.79 -7.04 9.05
C TYR A 58 -4.25 -6.66 8.77
N TRP A 59 -4.75 -5.53 9.29
CA TRP A 59 -6.15 -5.12 9.13
C TRP A 59 -6.36 -4.04 8.07
N CYS A 60 -6.35 -2.77 8.48
CA CYS A 60 -6.64 -1.64 7.59
C CYS A 60 -5.40 -0.76 7.45
N LEU A 61 -5.03 -0.43 6.22
CA LEU A 61 -3.91 0.42 5.90
C LEU A 61 -4.29 1.43 4.82
N GLU A 62 -3.97 2.69 5.07
CA GLU A 62 -4.06 3.76 4.11
C GLU A 62 -2.68 4.40 3.90
N VAL A 63 -2.25 4.47 2.64
CA VAL A 63 -0.92 4.95 2.27
C VAL A 63 -1.03 6.04 1.21
N TYR A 64 -0.40 7.18 1.49
CA TYR A 64 -0.21 8.28 0.57
C TYR A 64 1.26 8.51 0.35
N CYS A 65 1.75 8.16 -0.84
CA CYS A 65 3.15 8.32 -1.16
C CYS A 65 3.43 8.90 -2.54
N HIS A 66 4.57 9.57 -2.66
CA HIS A 66 4.99 10.13 -3.94
C HIS A 66 5.85 9.15 -4.75
N CYS A 67 6.86 8.55 -4.14
CA CYS A 67 7.77 7.64 -4.83
C CYS A 67 7.99 6.33 -4.06
N ASP A 68 8.20 5.26 -4.82
CA ASP A 68 8.76 3.96 -4.49
C ASP A 68 8.21 3.30 -3.21
N GLN A 69 7.39 2.28 -3.40
CA GLN A 69 6.59 1.68 -2.35
C GLN A 69 6.61 0.15 -2.42
N VAL A 70 6.76 -0.48 -1.26
CA VAL A 70 6.47 -1.91 -1.08
C VAL A 70 5.51 -2.06 0.09
N VAL A 71 4.29 -2.52 -0.21
CA VAL A 71 3.22 -2.64 0.80
C VAL A 71 2.68 -4.05 0.87
N TYR A 72 2.62 -4.57 2.09
CA TYR A 72 1.99 -5.84 2.42
C TYR A 72 0.78 -5.60 3.32
N CYS A 73 -0.41 -6.03 2.90
CA CYS A 73 -1.61 -5.99 3.73
C CYS A 73 -2.37 -7.31 3.73
N SER A 74 -2.94 -7.74 4.86
CA SER A 74 -3.75 -8.96 4.91
C SER A 74 -5.25 -8.74 4.71
N TRP A 75 -5.78 -7.55 5.02
CA TRP A 75 -7.23 -7.28 4.94
C TRP A 75 -7.56 -6.17 3.95
N GLU A 76 -7.60 -4.93 4.39
CA GLU A 76 -8.03 -3.78 3.58
C GLU A 76 -6.87 -2.82 3.38
N LEU A 77 -6.64 -2.45 2.13
CA LEU A 77 -5.57 -1.54 1.75
C LEU A 77 -6.05 -0.54 0.72
N VAL A 78 -5.83 0.74 1.00
CA VAL A 78 -5.97 1.83 0.03
C VAL A 78 -4.60 2.47 -0.17
N VAL A 79 -4.15 2.57 -1.43
CA VAL A 79 -2.87 3.20 -1.76
C VAL A 79 -3.04 4.27 -2.83
N TYR A 80 -2.47 5.44 -2.54
CA TYR A 80 -2.25 6.50 -3.50
C TYR A 80 -0.75 6.66 -3.73
N CYS A 81 -0.30 6.39 -4.96
CA CYS A 81 1.11 6.51 -5.35
C CYS A 81 1.27 7.35 -6.62
N HIS A 82 2.33 8.16 -6.70
CA HIS A 82 2.66 8.87 -7.94
C HIS A 82 3.62 8.05 -8.83
N TRP A 83 4.68 7.46 -8.26
CA TRP A 83 5.67 6.67 -8.99
C TRP A 83 6.05 5.40 -8.24
N GLY A 84 5.92 4.25 -8.89
CA GLY A 84 6.50 2.98 -8.44
C GLY A 84 5.78 2.41 -7.22
N LEU A 85 4.95 1.39 -7.44
CA LEU A 85 4.24 0.72 -6.36
C LEU A 85 4.25 -0.80 -6.56
N VAL A 86 4.69 -1.52 -5.53
CA VAL A 86 4.56 -2.97 -5.41
C VAL A 86 3.65 -3.29 -4.23
N VAL A 87 2.56 -4.02 -4.46
CA VAL A 87 1.60 -4.39 -3.40
C VAL A 87 1.30 -5.87 -3.41
N TYR A 88 1.26 -6.42 -2.19
CA TYR A 88 0.70 -7.73 -1.91
C TYR A 88 -0.46 -7.57 -0.92
N CYS A 89 -1.68 -7.89 -1.37
CA CYS A 89 -2.88 -7.88 -0.54
C CYS A 89 -3.59 -9.23 -0.56
N TYR A 90 -4.24 -9.63 0.53
CA TYR A 90 -5.04 -10.86 0.57
C TYR A 90 -6.54 -10.62 0.34
N TRP A 91 -7.19 -9.70 1.06
CA TRP A 91 -8.63 -9.48 0.91
C TRP A 91 -9.02 -8.34 -0.05
N GLY A 92 -8.91 -7.10 0.36
CA GLY A 92 -9.40 -5.93 -0.38
C GLY A 92 -8.29 -4.95 -0.66
N LEU A 93 -8.14 -4.57 -1.93
CA LEU A 93 -7.14 -3.60 -2.36
C LEU A 93 -7.76 -2.61 -3.34
N GLU A 94 -7.59 -1.32 -3.03
CA GLU A 94 -7.87 -0.21 -3.93
C GLU A 94 -6.58 0.57 -4.18
N VAL A 95 -6.21 0.74 -5.45
CA VAL A 95 -4.97 1.42 -5.84
C VAL A 95 -5.24 2.54 -6.83
N TYR A 96 -4.69 3.70 -6.51
CA TYR A 96 -4.53 4.82 -7.43
C TYR A 96 -3.03 5.04 -7.66
N CYS A 97 -2.52 4.69 -8.84
CA CYS A 97 -1.11 4.90 -9.18
C CYS A 97 -0.94 5.64 -10.51
N HIS A 98 -0.10 6.67 -10.56
CA HIS A 98 0.15 7.38 -11.82
C HIS A 98 1.11 6.59 -12.73
N TRP A 99 2.26 6.15 -12.23
CA TRP A 99 3.27 5.44 -13.02
C TRP A 99 3.79 4.19 -12.33
N GLY A 100 3.69 3.06 -13.01
CA GLY A 100 4.34 1.81 -12.59
C GLY A 100 3.62 1.15 -11.41
N LEU A 101 2.92 0.05 -11.70
CA LEU A 101 2.25 -0.75 -10.69
C LEU A 101 2.51 -2.24 -10.88
N GLU A 102 2.95 -2.91 -9.81
CA GLU A 102 2.90 -4.36 -9.69
C GLU A 102 2.03 -4.75 -8.50
N VAL A 103 0.95 -5.50 -8.75
CA VAL A 103 0.02 -5.91 -7.69
C VAL A 103 -0.24 -7.40 -7.74
N GLN A 104 -0.24 -7.99 -6.55
CA GLN A 104 -0.83 -9.30 -6.29
C GLN A 104 -1.92 -9.16 -5.23
N CYS A 105 -3.17 -9.46 -5.62
CA CYS A 105 -4.30 -9.55 -4.71
C CYS A 105 -4.93 -10.94 -4.78
N TYR A 106 -5.41 -11.48 -3.66
CA TYR A 106 -6.13 -12.76 -3.70
C TYR A 106 -7.63 -12.57 -3.99
N TRP A 107 -8.33 -11.73 -3.23
CA TRP A 107 -9.79 -11.68 -3.27
C TRP A 107 -10.35 -10.58 -4.19
N CYS A 108 -10.39 -9.32 -3.73
CA CYS A 108 -10.94 -8.18 -4.47
C CYS A 108 -9.87 -7.13 -4.76
N LEU A 109 -9.80 -6.67 -6.01
CA LEU A 109 -8.86 -5.65 -6.45
C LEU A 109 -9.52 -4.63 -7.38
N GLU A 110 -9.38 -3.36 -7.04
CA GLU A 110 -9.72 -2.23 -7.88
C GLU A 110 -8.49 -1.36 -8.14
N VAL A 111 -8.20 -1.10 -9.42
CA VAL A 111 -7.00 -0.39 -9.85
C VAL A 111 -7.37 0.76 -10.79
N TYR A 112 -6.88 1.95 -10.46
CA TYR A 112 -6.97 3.16 -11.26
C TYR A 112 -5.56 3.67 -11.57
N CYS A 113 -5.11 3.47 -12.80
CA CYS A 113 -3.76 3.85 -13.18
C CYS A 113 -3.59 4.47 -14.54
N HIS A 114 -2.56 5.30 -14.67
CA HIS A 114 -2.27 5.96 -15.94
C HIS A 114 -1.34 5.12 -16.81
N CYS A 115 -0.21 4.66 -16.28
CA CYS A 115 0.81 3.95 -17.06
C CYS A 115 1.39 2.71 -16.37
N ASP A 116 1.62 1.67 -17.18
CA ASP A 116 2.43 0.47 -16.95
C ASP A 116 2.04 -0.36 -15.72
N GLN A 117 1.29 -1.44 -15.98
CA GLN A 117 0.75 -2.30 -14.94
C GLN A 117 0.99 -3.78 -15.17
N VAL A 118 1.32 -4.48 -14.07
CA VAL A 118 1.25 -5.94 -13.97
C VAL A 118 0.37 -6.30 -12.78
N VAL A 119 -0.75 -6.95 -13.05
CA VAL A 119 -1.77 -7.25 -12.04
C VAL A 119 -2.08 -8.75 -12.00
N TYR A 120 -2.02 -9.31 -10.80
CA TYR A 120 -2.45 -10.67 -10.50
C TYR A 120 -3.62 -10.61 -9.49
N CYS A 121 -4.76 -11.19 -9.86
CA CYS A 121 -5.92 -11.32 -8.96
C CYS A 121 -6.56 -12.70 -9.06
N SER A 122 -7.07 -13.29 -7.96
CA SER A 122 -7.71 -14.62 -8.04
C SER A 122 -9.24 -14.56 -8.19
N TRP A 123 -9.92 -13.53 -7.71
CA TRP A 123 -11.38 -13.57 -7.56
C TRP A 123 -12.18 -12.46 -8.23
N GLU A 124 -11.89 -11.19 -7.93
CA GLU A 124 -12.58 -10.05 -8.53
C GLU A 124 -11.57 -8.93 -8.83
N LEU A 125 -11.52 -8.52 -10.09
CA LEU A 125 -10.62 -7.50 -10.59
C LEU A 125 -11.35 -6.48 -11.46
N VAL A 126 -11.24 -5.21 -11.09
CA VAL A 126 -11.62 -4.06 -11.90
C VAL A 126 -10.38 -3.20 -12.17
N VAL A 127 -10.09 -2.92 -13.43
CA VAL A 127 -8.96 -2.07 -13.84
C VAL A 127 -9.43 -0.95 -14.74
N TYR A 128 -8.99 0.26 -14.44
CA TYR A 128 -9.05 1.43 -15.30
C TYR A 128 -7.61 1.83 -15.65
N CYS A 129 -7.23 1.67 -16.91
CA CYS A 129 -5.85 1.95 -17.34
C CYS A 129 -5.80 2.80 -18.62
N HIS A 130 -4.87 3.75 -18.69
CA HIS A 130 -4.67 4.53 -19.93
C HIS A 130 -3.64 3.89 -20.87
N TRP A 131 -2.51 3.41 -20.33
CA TRP A 131 -1.43 2.80 -21.11
C TRP A 131 -0.78 1.61 -20.37
N GLY A 132 -0.61 0.50 -21.08
CA GLY A 132 0.19 -0.64 -20.62
C GLY A 132 -0.48 -1.45 -19.49
N LEU A 133 -1.06 -2.60 -19.83
CA LEU A 133 -1.70 -3.49 -18.88
C LEU A 133 -1.40 -4.96 -19.17
N VAL A 134 -0.91 -5.68 -18.17
CA VAL A 134 -0.82 -7.15 -18.14
C VAL A 134 -1.63 -7.66 -16.96
N VAL A 135 -2.60 -8.55 -17.22
CA VAL A 135 -3.49 -9.10 -16.20
C VAL A 135 -3.48 -10.62 -16.20
N TYR A 136 -3.40 -11.18 -15.00
CA TYR A 136 -3.68 -12.59 -14.71
C TYR A 136 -4.80 -12.66 -13.69
N CYS A 137 -5.97 -13.12 -14.14
CA CYS A 137 -7.18 -13.18 -13.31
C CYS A 137 -7.84 -14.55 -13.41
N HIS A 138 -8.14 -15.20 -12.27
CA HIS A 138 -8.77 -16.53 -12.29
C HIS A 138 -10.31 -16.45 -12.38
N TRP A 139 -10.94 -15.52 -11.68
CA TRP A 139 -12.38 -15.24 -11.73
C TRP A 139 -12.62 -13.73 -11.79
N GLY A 140 -13.72 -13.30 -12.41
CA GLY A 140 -14.20 -11.92 -12.36
C GLY A 140 -13.22 -10.85 -12.85
N LEU A 141 -13.20 -10.56 -14.15
CA LEU A 141 -12.37 -9.49 -14.72
C LEU A 141 -13.21 -8.45 -15.47
N VAL A 142 -13.01 -7.18 -15.12
CA VAL A 142 -13.51 -6.02 -15.86
C VAL A 142 -12.36 -5.05 -16.12
N VAL A 143 -12.21 -4.61 -17.37
CA VAL A 143 -11.15 -3.67 -17.79
C VAL A 143 -11.78 -2.53 -18.59
N TYR A 144 -11.36 -1.30 -18.26
CA TYR A 144 -11.75 -0.05 -18.89
C TYR A 144 -10.53 0.72 -19.42
#